data_AF-A0A2Z5QXT1-F1
#
_entry.id   AF-A0A2Z5QXT1-F1
#
_cell.length_a   1.000
_cell.length_b   1.000
_cell.length_c   1.000
_cell.angle_alpha   90.00
_cell.angle_beta   90.00
_cell.angle_gamma   90.00
#
_symmetry.space_group_name_H-M   'P 1'
#
loop_
_entity.id
_entity.type
_entity.pdbx_description
1 polymer ?
#
loop_
_entity_poly.entity_id
_entity_poly.type
_entity_poly.pdbx_seq_one_letter_code
_entity_poly.pdbx_strand_id
1 'polypeptide(L)'
;MTRSGGFNLVDMNDIRPVTSLITDVLMFIGGGSASTAGGIKVTTIAVIMLAIMAEARGDQFVVAFNRTIPDTVLRIAISVTMMSAGIVVAGAGVILMLTDQPLSRVLFEVISAYATCGLSDGLSAELSPAGIYTLSALMFIGRIGTITAATALALRSRRRLYKFPEERPIIG
;
A
#
# COMPACT_ATOMS: atom_id res chain seq x y z
N MET A 1 14.60 -8.91 -6.38
CA MET A 1 13.99 -9.06 -5.04
C MET A 1 12.82 -8.10 -4.93
N THR A 2 11.63 -8.62 -4.67
CA THR A 2 10.35 -7.89 -4.82
C THR A 2 9.97 -7.01 -3.64
N ARG A 3 10.68 -7.08 -2.50
CA ARG A 3 10.45 -6.22 -1.32
C ARG A 3 11.59 -5.23 -1.12
N SER A 4 11.66 -4.20 -1.96
CA SER A 4 12.65 -3.11 -1.85
C SER A 4 14.12 -3.53 -1.97
N GLY A 5 14.40 -4.56 -2.77
CA GLY A 5 15.77 -4.99 -3.05
C GLY A 5 16.33 -4.51 -4.40
N GLY A 6 15.49 -4.14 -5.36
CA GLY A 6 15.90 -3.62 -6.68
C GLY A 6 16.66 -4.58 -7.61
N PHE A 7 17.19 -5.69 -7.08
CA PHE A 7 17.97 -6.64 -7.89
C PHE A 7 17.08 -7.45 -8.82
N ASN A 8 17.34 -7.34 -10.13
CA ASN A 8 16.69 -8.16 -11.12
C ASN A 8 17.45 -9.49 -11.29
N LEU A 9 16.79 -10.61 -11.02
CA LEU A 9 17.38 -11.97 -11.18
C LEU A 9 16.95 -12.62 -12.50
N VAL A 10 15.84 -12.16 -13.07
CA VAL A 10 15.21 -12.62 -14.30
C VAL A 10 14.66 -11.39 -15.02
N ASP A 11 14.57 -11.39 -16.34
CA ASP A 11 13.94 -10.26 -17.04
C ASP A 11 12.48 -10.14 -16.63
N MET A 12 12.07 -8.93 -16.25
CA MET A 12 10.71 -8.66 -15.78
C MET A 12 9.72 -8.59 -16.94
N ASN A 13 10.20 -8.34 -18.15
CA ASN A 13 9.38 -8.34 -19.36
C ASN A 13 8.94 -9.76 -19.76
N ASP A 14 9.67 -10.80 -19.34
CA ASP A 14 9.45 -12.19 -19.73
C ASP A 14 8.61 -12.99 -18.71
N ILE A 15 8.10 -12.36 -17.65
CA ILE A 15 7.33 -13.06 -16.63
C ILE A 15 5.87 -13.25 -17.07
N ARG A 16 5.27 -14.36 -16.64
CA ARG A 16 3.86 -14.63 -16.91
C ARG A 16 2.97 -13.57 -16.24
N PRO A 17 1.81 -13.20 -16.82
CA PRO A 17 0.90 -12.21 -16.22
C PRO A 17 0.49 -12.53 -14.78
N VAL A 18 0.28 -13.82 -14.46
CA VAL A 18 -0.03 -14.27 -13.09
C VAL A 18 1.13 -13.99 -12.12
N THR A 19 2.38 -14.18 -12.57
CA THR A 19 3.58 -13.88 -11.78
C THR A 19 3.76 -12.38 -11.59
N SER A 20 3.46 -11.56 -12.61
CA SER A 20 3.44 -10.09 -12.50
C SER A 20 2.45 -9.65 -11.43
N LEU A 21 1.21 -10.13 -11.48
CA LEU A 21 0.18 -9.77 -10.50
C LEU A 21 0.58 -10.12 -9.06
N ILE A 22 1.15 -11.31 -8.85
CA ILE A 22 1.65 -11.73 -7.53
C ILE A 22 2.81 -10.81 -7.11
N THR A 23 3.68 -10.45 -8.04
CA THR A 23 4.81 -9.53 -7.79
C THR A 23 4.31 -8.14 -7.39
N ASP A 24 3.29 -7.61 -8.06
CA ASP A 24 2.65 -6.34 -7.74
C ASP A 24 2.10 -6.33 -6.31
N VAL A 25 1.36 -7.39 -5.93
CA VAL A 25 0.86 -7.55 -4.56
C VAL A 25 2.02 -7.61 -3.56
N LEU A 26 3.08 -8.36 -3.88
CA LEU A 26 4.26 -8.48 -3.01
C LEU A 26 5.09 -7.20 -2.92
N MET A 27 5.12 -6.37 -3.96
CA MET A 27 5.77 -5.05 -3.93
C MET A 27 4.95 -4.09 -3.08
N PHE A 28 3.63 -4.07 -3.27
CA PHE A 28 2.72 -3.23 -2.50
C PHE A 28 2.79 -3.55 -0.99
N ILE A 29 2.89 -4.84 -0.65
CA ILE A 29 3.21 -5.33 0.70
C ILE A 29 4.73 -5.30 0.90
N GLY A 30 5.25 -4.14 1.29
CA GLY A 30 6.67 -3.91 1.48
C GLY A 30 7.31 -4.67 2.65
N GLY A 31 8.23 -4.02 3.37
CA GLY A 31 8.98 -4.63 4.47
C GLY A 31 8.33 -4.49 5.84
N GLY A 32 9.07 -4.88 6.88
CA GLY A 32 8.65 -4.73 8.28
C GLY A 32 8.53 -3.26 8.73
N SER A 33 7.84 -3.03 9.86
CA SER A 33 7.83 -1.73 10.53
C SER A 33 9.25 -1.26 10.87
N ALA A 34 9.51 0.05 10.80
CA ALA A 34 10.85 0.65 10.97
C ALA A 34 11.92 0.18 9.98
N SER A 35 11.56 -0.59 8.94
CA SER A 35 12.46 -0.97 7.85
C SER A 35 12.69 0.18 6.85
N THR A 36 13.77 0.07 6.10
CA THR A 36 14.10 0.88 4.92
C THR A 36 13.32 0.44 3.66
N ALA A 37 12.36 -0.47 3.74
CA ALA A 37 11.47 -0.77 2.62
C ALA A 37 10.34 0.27 2.49
N GLY A 38 9.93 0.61 1.27
CA GLY A 38 8.76 1.45 1.02
C GLY A 38 7.44 0.66 1.04
N GLY A 39 6.35 1.29 0.62
CA GLY A 39 5.04 0.65 0.52
C GLY A 39 4.37 0.36 1.86
N ILE A 40 3.26 -0.39 1.82
CA ILE A 40 2.53 -0.76 3.04
C ILE A 40 3.34 -1.76 3.84
N LYS A 41 3.48 -1.54 5.15
CA LYS A 41 4.24 -2.43 6.01
C LYS A 41 3.52 -3.77 6.16
N VAL A 42 4.31 -4.85 6.23
CA VAL A 42 3.77 -6.22 6.43
C VAL A 42 2.90 -6.30 7.68
N THR A 43 3.28 -5.57 8.73
CA THR A 43 2.53 -5.48 10.00
C THR A 43 1.14 -4.87 9.83
N THR A 44 0.98 -3.87 8.95
CA THR A 44 -0.31 -3.25 8.64
C THR A 44 -1.26 -4.29 8.03
N ILE A 45 -0.78 -5.06 7.07
CA ILE A 45 -1.56 -6.13 6.44
C ILE A 45 -1.85 -7.26 7.43
N ALA A 46 -0.87 -7.63 8.27
CA ALA A 46 -1.08 -8.64 9.30
C ALA A 46 -2.20 -8.27 10.28
N VAL A 47 -2.26 -7.00 10.73
CA VAL A 47 -3.32 -6.52 11.61
C VAL A 47 -4.69 -6.63 10.93
N ILE A 48 -4.79 -6.25 9.65
CA ILE A 48 -6.05 -6.35 8.89
C ILE A 48 -6.47 -7.82 8.74
N MET A 49 -5.55 -8.71 8.39
CA MET A 49 -5.84 -10.14 8.23
C MET A 49 -6.27 -10.78 9.55
N LEU A 50 -5.62 -10.43 10.67
CA LEU A 50 -6.00 -10.91 12.00
C LEU A 50 -7.39 -10.40 12.40
N ALA A 51 -7.72 -9.16 12.06
CA ALA A 51 -9.06 -8.61 12.30
C ALA A 51 -10.13 -9.34 11.49
N ILE A 52 -9.88 -9.63 10.21
CA ILE A 52 -10.79 -10.42 9.36
C ILE A 52 -10.98 -11.83 9.94
N MET A 53 -9.91 -12.47 10.41
CA MET A 53 -9.98 -13.79 11.03
C MET A 53 -10.75 -13.79 12.35
N ALA A 54 -10.58 -12.76 13.18
CA ALA A 54 -11.31 -12.59 14.44
C ALA A 54 -12.81 -12.38 14.16
N GLU A 55 -13.16 -11.52 13.21
CA GLU A 55 -14.53 -11.28 12.79
C GLU A 55 -15.20 -12.56 12.26
N ALA A 56 -14.49 -13.32 11.42
CA ALA A 56 -14.98 -14.59 10.90
C ALA A 56 -15.21 -15.66 11.99
N ARG A 57 -14.52 -15.55 13.14
CA ARG A 57 -14.71 -16.41 14.32
C ARG A 57 -15.77 -15.88 15.29
N GLY A 58 -16.20 -14.63 15.13
CA GLY A 58 -17.07 -13.94 16.09
C GLY A 58 -16.34 -13.49 17.37
N ASP A 59 -15.02 -13.36 17.33
CA ASP A 59 -14.23 -12.90 18.46
C ASP A 59 -14.43 -11.39 18.68
N GLN A 60 -14.77 -10.98 19.91
CA GLN A 60 -14.96 -9.55 20.24
C GLN A 60 -13.68 -8.72 20.14
N PHE A 61 -12.52 -9.37 20.24
CA PHE A 61 -11.23 -8.71 20.28
C PHE A 61 -10.24 -9.40 19.37
N VAL A 62 -9.46 -8.61 18.62
CA VAL A 62 -8.35 -9.14 17.82
C VAL A 62 -7.19 -9.45 18.76
N VAL A 63 -6.80 -10.73 18.86
CA VAL A 63 -5.71 -11.19 19.72
C VAL A 63 -4.57 -11.77 18.88
N ALA A 64 -3.34 -11.39 19.21
CA ALA A 64 -2.12 -11.97 18.65
C ALA A 64 -1.09 -12.19 19.75
N PHE A 65 -0.42 -13.33 19.77
CA PHE A 65 0.61 -13.67 20.78
C PHE A 65 0.13 -13.46 22.24
N ASN A 66 -1.10 -13.87 22.55
CA ASN A 66 -1.76 -13.63 23.85
C ASN A 66 -1.83 -12.14 24.27
N ARG A 67 -1.90 -11.22 23.30
CA ARG A 67 -2.09 -9.78 23.53
C ARG A 67 -3.19 -9.25 22.64
N THR A 68 -4.04 -8.39 23.20
CA THR A 68 -5.12 -7.73 22.46
C THR A 68 -4.59 -6.56 21.64
N ILE A 69 -4.98 -6.49 20.38
CA ILE A 69 -4.69 -5.37 19.49
C ILE A 69 -5.78 -4.29 19.68
N PRO A 70 -5.43 -3.05 20.00
CA PRO A 70 -6.41 -1.98 20.14
C PRO A 70 -7.09 -1.62 18.82
N ASP A 71 -8.40 -1.32 18.85
CA ASP A 71 -9.17 -0.89 17.66
C ASP A 71 -8.60 0.34 16.95
N THR A 72 -7.89 1.21 17.69
CA THR A 72 -7.21 2.36 17.12
C THR A 72 -6.13 1.94 16.11
N VAL A 73 -5.41 0.84 16.38
CA VAL A 73 -4.40 0.29 15.48
C VAL A 73 -5.05 -0.25 14.21
N LEU A 74 -6.19 -0.95 14.34
CA LEU A 74 -6.95 -1.43 13.19
C LEU A 74 -7.44 -0.27 12.31
N ARG A 75 -8.01 0.78 12.90
CA ARG A 75 -8.47 1.97 12.18
C ARG A 75 -7.34 2.67 11.43
N ILE A 76 -6.15 2.79 12.04
CA ILE A 76 -4.96 3.34 11.38
C ILE A 76 -4.53 2.43 10.23
N ALA A 77 -4.51 1.11 10.44
CA ALA A 77 -4.10 0.16 9.41
C ALA A 77 -5.00 0.23 8.16
N ILE A 78 -6.32 0.28 8.35
CA ILE A 78 -7.30 0.44 7.27
C ILE A 78 -7.08 1.79 6.56
N SER A 79 -6.94 2.87 7.32
CA SER A 79 -6.77 4.23 6.77
C SER A 79 -5.51 4.34 5.92
N VAL A 80 -4.38 3.84 6.40
CA VAL A 80 -3.11 3.82 5.65
C VAL A 80 -3.26 2.98 4.39
N THR A 81 -3.88 1.80 4.48
CA THR A 81 -4.08 0.91 3.33
C THR A 81 -4.93 1.56 2.24
N MET A 82 -6.05 2.17 2.61
CA MET A 82 -6.94 2.87 1.66
C MET A 82 -6.25 4.10 1.04
N MET A 83 -5.49 4.86 1.84
CA MET A 83 -4.74 6.00 1.33
C MET A 83 -3.66 5.56 0.33
N SER A 84 -2.89 4.52 0.66
CA SER A 84 -1.87 3.93 -0.22
C SER A 84 -2.48 3.43 -1.53
N ALA A 85 -3.59 2.68 -1.46
CA ALA A 85 -4.29 2.20 -2.65
C ALA A 85 -4.80 3.35 -3.51
N GLY A 86 -5.38 4.39 -2.90
CA GLY A 86 -5.83 5.59 -3.62
C GLY A 86 -4.70 6.33 -4.34
N ILE A 87 -3.53 6.45 -3.70
CA ILE A 87 -2.34 7.08 -4.32
C ILE A 87 -1.85 6.27 -5.52
N VAL A 88 -1.78 4.93 -5.40
CA VAL A 88 -1.37 4.05 -6.50
C VAL A 88 -2.35 4.14 -7.67
N VAL A 89 -3.66 4.08 -7.40
CA VAL A 89 -4.69 4.19 -8.45
C VAL A 89 -4.64 5.56 -9.13
N ALA A 90 -4.49 6.64 -8.37
CA ALA A 90 -4.36 7.98 -8.93
C ALA A 90 -3.09 8.11 -9.78
N GLY A 91 -1.95 7.60 -9.31
CA GLY A 91 -0.69 7.58 -10.06
C GLY A 91 -0.79 6.79 -11.36
N ALA A 92 -1.42 5.62 -11.32
CA ALA A 92 -1.68 4.81 -12.51
C ALA A 92 -2.59 5.53 -13.51
N GLY A 93 -3.64 6.21 -13.02
CA GLY A 93 -4.52 7.03 -13.86
C GLY A 93 -3.76 8.16 -14.57
N VAL A 94 -2.87 8.86 -13.86
CA VAL A 94 -2.04 9.92 -14.48
C VAL A 94 -1.11 9.33 -15.54
N ILE A 95 -0.42 8.22 -15.28
CA ILE A 95 0.48 7.60 -16.26
C ILE A 95 -0.27 7.07 -17.48
N LEU A 96 -1.46 6.51 -17.31
CA LEU A 96 -2.33 6.08 -18.42
C LEU A 96 -2.82 7.25 -19.27
N MET A 97 -2.98 8.44 -18.70
CA MET A 97 -3.30 9.64 -19.50
C MET A 97 -2.09 10.15 -20.29
N LEU A 98 -0.87 9.79 -19.88
CA LEU A 98 0.38 10.22 -20.50
C LEU A 98 0.96 9.19 -21.47
N THR A 99 0.44 7.95 -21.48
CA THR A 99 0.97 6.83 -22.27
C THR A 99 -0.14 5.90 -22.77
N ASP A 100 0.03 5.32 -23.95
CA ASP A 100 -0.87 4.30 -24.50
C ASP A 100 -0.49 2.86 -24.08
N GLN A 101 0.21 2.72 -22.95
CA GLN A 101 0.73 1.44 -22.47
C GLN A 101 -0.35 0.65 -21.72
N PRO A 102 -0.27 -0.70 -21.72
CA PRO A 102 -1.27 -1.52 -21.06
C PRO A 102 -1.26 -1.32 -19.55
N LEU A 103 -2.45 -1.42 -18.92
CA LEU A 103 -2.63 -1.23 -17.48
C LEU A 103 -1.69 -2.10 -16.64
N SER A 104 -1.42 -3.34 -17.06
CA SER A 104 -0.51 -4.24 -16.35
C SER A 104 0.89 -3.66 -16.22
N ARG A 105 1.43 -3.09 -17.31
CA ARG A 105 2.77 -2.49 -17.34
C ARG A 105 2.83 -1.20 -16.53
N VAL A 106 1.77 -0.39 -16.61
CA VAL A 106 1.64 0.84 -15.83
C VAL A 106 1.53 0.54 -14.33
N LEU A 107 0.69 -0.43 -13.94
CA LEU A 107 0.53 -0.82 -12.54
C LEU A 107 1.84 -1.34 -11.95
N PHE A 108 2.57 -2.16 -12.70
CA PHE A 108 3.87 -2.69 -12.27
C PHE A 108 4.83 -1.55 -11.90
N GLU A 109 5.00 -0.56 -12.78
CA GLU A 109 5.88 0.58 -12.51
C GLU A 109 5.39 1.47 -11.38
N VAL A 110 4.10 1.80 -11.36
CA VAL A 110 3.54 2.69 -10.35
C VAL A 110 3.63 2.07 -8.96
N ILE A 111 3.35 0.76 -8.85
CA ILE A 111 3.49 0.02 -7.60
C ILE A 111 4.97 -0.08 -7.21
N SER A 112 5.86 -0.35 -8.15
CA SER A 112 7.31 -0.39 -7.87
C SER A 112 7.83 0.97 -7.39
N ALA A 113 7.41 2.07 -8.02
CA ALA A 113 7.75 3.43 -7.62
C ALA A 113 7.21 3.73 -6.22
N TYR A 114 5.92 3.48 -5.97
CA TYR A 114 5.30 3.70 -4.66
C TYR A 114 5.92 2.84 -3.55
N ALA A 115 6.22 1.58 -3.83
CA ALA A 115 6.84 0.68 -2.87
C ALA A 115 8.37 0.91 -2.75
N THR A 116 8.94 1.82 -3.55
CA THR A 116 10.38 1.99 -3.72
C THR A 116 11.08 0.64 -3.91
N CYS A 117 10.50 -0.20 -4.76
CA CYS A 117 11.00 -1.55 -5.03
C CYS A 117 12.21 -1.54 -5.96
N GLY A 118 12.26 -0.60 -6.89
CA GLY A 118 13.34 -0.44 -7.86
C GLY A 118 13.31 -1.48 -8.99
N LEU A 119 12.23 -2.27 -9.08
CA LEU A 119 11.99 -3.16 -10.22
C LEU A 119 11.32 -2.34 -11.34
N SER A 120 11.61 -2.69 -12.58
CA SER A 120 11.10 -1.96 -13.74
C SER A 120 10.88 -2.93 -14.89
N ASP A 121 9.84 -2.67 -15.68
CA ASP A 121 9.56 -3.34 -16.95
C ASP A 121 10.02 -2.49 -18.15
N GLY A 122 11.00 -1.61 -17.91
CA GLY A 122 11.54 -0.66 -18.89
C GLY A 122 10.67 0.58 -19.15
N LEU A 123 9.40 0.58 -18.75
CA LEU A 123 8.48 1.70 -18.98
C LEU A 123 9.00 3.02 -18.38
N SER A 124 9.70 2.97 -17.24
CA SER A 124 10.35 4.16 -16.65
C SER A 124 11.30 4.91 -17.62
N ALA A 125 11.94 4.21 -18.57
CA ALA A 125 12.85 4.81 -19.55
C ALA A 125 12.13 5.36 -20.79
N GLU A 126 10.89 4.92 -21.05
CA GLU A 126 10.07 5.33 -22.19
C GLU A 126 9.17 6.53 -21.87
N LEU A 127 9.02 6.86 -20.58
CA LEU A 127 8.11 7.91 -20.13
C LEU A 127 8.58 9.31 -20.53
N SER A 128 7.61 10.16 -20.85
CA SER A 128 7.84 11.59 -21.00
C SER A 128 8.32 12.20 -19.67
N PRO A 129 8.91 13.42 -19.69
CA PRO A 129 9.36 14.08 -18.45
C PRO A 129 8.25 14.20 -17.39
N ALA A 130 7.00 14.42 -17.81
CA ALA A 130 5.85 14.45 -16.91
C ALA A 130 5.60 13.09 -16.21
N GLY A 131 5.78 11.98 -16.93
CA GLY A 131 5.70 10.64 -16.37
C GLY A 131 6.81 10.37 -15.34
N ILE A 132 8.04 10.79 -15.63
CA ILE A 132 9.18 10.65 -14.72
C ILE A 132 8.96 11.46 -13.43
N TYR A 133 8.44 12.69 -13.53
CA TYR A 133 8.09 13.47 -12.34
C TYR A 133 6.98 12.82 -11.51
N THR A 134 5.99 12.20 -12.18
CA THR A 134 4.92 11.46 -11.50
C THR A 134 5.48 10.27 -10.72
N LEU A 135 6.34 9.45 -11.34
CA LEU A 135 7.01 8.34 -10.66
C LEU A 135 7.90 8.83 -9.51
N SER A 136 8.62 9.93 -9.70
CA SER A 136 9.47 10.52 -8.66
C SER A 136 8.66 10.98 -7.45
N ALA A 137 7.50 11.60 -7.67
CA ALA A 137 6.57 11.98 -6.61
C ALA A 137 6.03 10.75 -5.89
N LEU A 138 5.67 9.69 -6.63
CA LEU A 138 5.22 8.42 -6.04
C LEU A 138 6.31 7.77 -5.17
N MET A 139 7.58 7.79 -5.59
CA MET A 139 8.70 7.29 -4.79
C MET A 139 8.85 8.08 -3.48
N PHE A 140 8.78 9.40 -3.55
CA PHE A 140 8.87 10.28 -2.39
C PHE A 140 7.72 10.02 -1.39
N ILE A 141 6.49 9.99 -1.91
CA ILE A 141 5.28 9.72 -1.11
C ILE A 141 5.31 8.29 -0.56
N GLY A 142 5.74 7.32 -1.34
CA GLY A 142 5.87 5.93 -0.92
C GLY A 142 6.82 5.73 0.25
N ARG A 143 7.96 6.44 0.20
CA ARG A 143 8.98 6.40 1.24
C ARG A 143 8.58 7.13 2.52
N ILE A 144 8.05 8.34 2.39
CA ILE A 144 7.76 9.24 3.52
C ILE A 144 6.35 9.03 4.03
N GLY A 145 5.39 8.90 3.11
CA GLY A 145 3.96 8.93 3.37
C GLY A 145 3.46 7.81 4.27
N THR A 146 4.09 6.63 4.27
CA THR A 146 3.64 5.53 5.15
C THR A 146 3.95 5.80 6.61
N ILE A 147 5.12 6.39 6.91
CA ILE A 147 5.54 6.75 8.27
C ILE A 147 4.83 8.04 8.71
N THR A 148 4.75 9.04 7.83
CA THR A 148 4.10 10.32 8.13
C THR A 148 2.60 10.15 8.29
N ALA A 149 1.92 9.38 7.43
CA ALA A 149 0.49 9.12 7.58
C ALA A 149 0.19 8.34 8.86
N ALA A 150 0.96 7.29 9.17
CA ALA A 150 0.79 6.55 10.42
C ALA A 150 0.97 7.45 11.64
N THR A 151 2.01 8.28 11.65
CA THR A 151 2.29 9.23 12.75
C THR A 151 1.23 10.32 12.86
N ALA A 152 0.86 10.94 11.75
CA ALA A 152 -0.15 12.00 11.71
C ALA A 152 -1.52 11.47 12.17
N LEU A 153 -1.90 10.27 11.74
CA LEU A 153 -3.16 9.65 12.16
C LEU A 153 -3.13 9.21 13.62
N ALA A 154 -2.02 8.66 14.11
CA ALA A 154 -1.86 8.27 15.51
C ALA A 154 -1.91 9.48 16.45
N LEU A 155 -1.35 10.62 16.05
CA LEU A 155 -1.34 11.86 16.82
C LEU A 155 -2.64 12.66 16.69
N ARG A 156 -3.50 12.34 15.71
CA ARG A 156 -4.77 13.04 15.48
C ARG A 156 -5.84 12.56 16.46
N SER A 157 -5.70 12.90 17.74
CA SER A 157 -6.77 12.77 18.71
C SER A 157 -7.52 14.08 18.86
N ARG A 158 -8.74 14.18 18.32
CA ARG A 158 -9.69 15.21 18.77
C ARG A 158 -10.53 14.62 19.91
N ARG A 159 -10.38 15.17 21.10
CA ARG A 159 -11.20 14.82 22.26
C ARG A 159 -12.60 15.41 22.05
N ARG A 160 -13.49 14.66 21.39
CA ARG A 160 -14.92 15.02 21.34
C ARG A 160 -15.54 14.66 22.69
N LEU A 161 -16.07 15.66 23.38
CA LEU A 161 -16.75 15.51 24.68
C LEU A 161 -18.22 15.08 24.54
N TYR A 162 -18.72 14.93 23.32
CA TYR A 162 -20.08 14.50 23.01
C TYR A 162 -20.05 13.42 21.92
N LYS A 163 -21.05 12.54 21.92
CA LYS A 163 -21.26 11.48 20.93
C LYS A 163 -22.63 11.70 20.26
N PHE A 164 -22.68 11.57 18.94
CA PHE A 164 -23.95 11.59 18.21
C PHE A 164 -24.72 10.27 18.43
N PRO A 165 -26.04 10.25 18.19
CA PRO A 165 -26.82 9.01 18.23
C PRO A 165 -26.22 7.92 17.34
N GLU A 166 -26.27 6.67 17.80
CA GLU A 166 -25.80 5.53 17.02
C GLU A 166 -26.82 5.16 15.96
N GLU A 167 -26.38 5.07 14.72
CA GLU A 167 -27.16 4.56 13.60
C GLU A 167 -26.49 3.28 13.07
N ARG A 168 -27.29 2.30 12.65
CA ARG A 168 -26.82 1.03 12.11
C ARG A 168 -27.13 0.95 10.61
N PRO A 169 -26.33 1.61 9.76
CA PRO A 169 -26.52 1.49 8.33
C PRO A 169 -26.29 0.03 7.89
N ILE A 170 -27.11 -0.44 6.96
CA ILE A 170 -26.94 -1.77 6.37
C ILE A 170 -25.69 -1.71 5.49
N ILE A 171 -24.70 -2.53 5.82
CA ILE A 171 -23.50 -2.75 5.02
C ILE A 171 -23.66 -4.16 4.43
N GLY A 172 -23.57 -4.26 3.10
CA GLY A 172 -23.71 -5.52 2.35
C GLY A 172 -22.50 -6.44 2.48
#